data_AF-A0A317IG92-F1
#
_entry.id   AF-A0A317IG92-F1
#
_cell.length_a   1.000
_cell.length_b   1.000
_cell.length_c   1.000
_cell.angle_alpha   90.00
_cell.angle_beta   90.00
_cell.angle_gamma   90.00
#
_symmetry.space_group_name_H-M   'P 1'
#
loop_
_entity.id
_entity.type
_entity.pdbx_description
1 polymer ?
#
loop_
_entity_poly.entity_id
_entity_poly.type
_entity_poly.pdbx_seq_one_letter_code
_entity_poly.pdbx_strand_id
1 'polypeptide(L)'
;MRKRILFTLLLICIHCIVFAQNKIRLDWSAGVKAISPEIFAEGIISTNLNERDMAISPDGRELYFTLIGPQNIFSTILQMTRDERGNWSGPRTASFSGKYGDLEPAFTSDGKRLYFVSNRPLKGGGEKKDYDIWYVDKVNGSWGEPVNIGLPVNTPANEFYPSVGRSGNLYFTAEYEKGKGKEDIYISKWENGKYSDPQSLDSAVNSDTYEFNAFVSPDEDLILFSSYGRKDDHGHGDLYISLKDRNGNWLPAKNLAILNSNRLDYCPFVSFDKKVLFFTSEKNNLSNTYTDKAISYEELQKLYNGVMNCGGNIYMISMEAVLNSIK
;
A
#
# COMPACT_ATOMS: atom_id res chain seq x y z
N MET A 1 -73.20 -38.00 16.47
CA MET A 1 -72.21 -37.63 15.43
C MET A 1 -71.36 -36.45 15.93
N ARG A 2 -70.19 -36.72 16.51
CA ARG A 2 -69.24 -35.69 16.99
C ARG A 2 -68.17 -35.47 15.91
N LYS A 3 -68.10 -34.28 15.32
CA LYS A 3 -66.99 -33.85 14.46
C LYS A 3 -65.76 -33.55 15.34
N ARG A 4 -64.63 -34.21 15.10
CA ARG A 4 -63.32 -33.83 15.63
C ARG A 4 -62.59 -33.03 14.55
N ILE A 5 -62.20 -31.80 14.89
CA ILE A 5 -61.35 -30.93 14.10
C ILE A 5 -59.90 -31.33 14.39
N LEU A 6 -59.14 -31.68 13.36
CA LEU A 6 -57.70 -31.97 13.44
C LEU A 6 -56.94 -30.66 13.19
N PHE A 7 -56.24 -30.15 14.20
CA PHE A 7 -55.30 -29.03 14.06
C PHE A 7 -53.93 -29.60 13.66
N THR A 8 -53.45 -29.27 12.47
CA THR A 8 -52.08 -29.56 12.04
C THR A 8 -51.19 -28.38 12.43
N LEU A 9 -50.34 -28.55 13.43
CA LEU A 9 -49.31 -27.58 13.78
C LEU A 9 -48.13 -27.74 12.81
N LEU A 10 -47.88 -26.72 11.98
CA LEU A 10 -46.70 -26.61 11.13
C LEU A 10 -45.57 -25.96 11.95
N LEU A 11 -44.57 -26.74 12.37
CA LEU A 11 -43.34 -26.21 12.97
C LEU A 11 -42.39 -25.76 11.86
N ILE A 12 -42.18 -24.44 11.74
CA ILE A 12 -41.15 -23.86 10.87
C ILE A 12 -39.85 -23.77 11.70
N CYS A 13 -38.93 -24.71 11.46
CA CYS A 13 -37.57 -24.64 12.01
C CYS A 13 -36.72 -23.69 11.16
N ILE A 14 -36.53 -22.45 11.62
CA ILE A 14 -35.52 -21.53 11.08
C ILE A 14 -34.15 -22.00 11.60
N HIS A 15 -33.35 -22.61 10.73
CA HIS A 15 -31.93 -22.86 11.01
C HIS A 15 -31.15 -21.58 10.76
N CYS A 16 -30.87 -20.81 11.81
CA CYS A 16 -29.80 -19.82 11.80
C CYS A 16 -28.46 -20.57 11.87
N ILE A 17 -27.82 -20.75 10.71
CA ILE A 17 -26.42 -21.15 10.66
C ILE A 17 -25.59 -19.93 11.06
N VAL A 18 -25.19 -19.86 12.33
CA VAL A 18 -24.16 -18.93 12.77
C VAL A 18 -22.83 -19.49 12.27
N PHE A 19 -22.33 -18.97 11.15
CA PHE A 19 -20.93 -19.17 10.80
C PHE A 19 -20.08 -18.51 11.89
N ALA A 20 -19.34 -19.31 12.66
CA ALA A 20 -18.29 -18.77 13.51
C ALA A 20 -17.26 -18.09 12.60
N GLN A 21 -17.26 -16.76 12.56
CA GLN A 21 -16.18 -16.02 11.94
C GLN A 21 -14.90 -16.36 12.70
N ASN A 22 -13.99 -17.07 12.05
CA ASN A 22 -12.64 -17.26 12.58
C ASN A 22 -12.05 -15.87 12.85
N LYS A 23 -11.75 -15.59 14.12
CA LYS A 23 -11.20 -14.30 14.54
C LYS A 23 -9.80 -14.17 13.99
N ILE A 24 -9.58 -13.22 13.09
CA ILE A 24 -8.27 -12.95 12.53
C ILE A 24 -7.46 -12.15 13.57
N ARG A 25 -6.23 -12.58 13.84
CA ARG A 25 -5.25 -11.81 14.61
C ARG A 25 -4.12 -11.41 13.68
N LEU A 26 -4.03 -10.11 13.39
CA LEU A 26 -2.84 -9.54 12.78
C LEU A 26 -1.97 -8.99 13.91
N ASP A 27 -0.73 -9.44 13.95
CA ASP A 27 0.28 -8.98 14.90
C ASP A 27 1.57 -8.69 14.14
N TRP A 28 1.95 -7.41 14.09
CA TRP A 28 3.21 -6.96 13.52
C TRP A 28 4.26 -6.66 14.60
N SER A 29 4.04 -7.08 15.86
CA SER A 29 5.04 -6.97 16.93
C SER A 29 6.29 -7.80 16.64
N ALA A 30 6.17 -8.89 15.87
CA ALA A 30 7.30 -9.62 15.32
C ALA A 30 8.19 -8.72 14.44
N GLY A 31 7.57 -7.89 13.60
CA GLY A 31 8.26 -6.90 12.76
C GLY A 31 9.11 -5.91 13.56
N VAL A 32 8.80 -5.64 14.83
CA VAL A 32 9.61 -4.74 15.70
C VAL A 32 10.99 -5.34 16.00
N LYS A 33 11.14 -6.66 15.94
CA LYS A 33 12.40 -7.37 16.23
C LYS A 33 13.01 -8.07 15.01
N ALA A 34 12.32 -8.04 13.87
CA ALA A 34 12.77 -8.67 12.65
C ALA A 34 14.05 -7.98 12.14
N ILE A 35 15.11 -8.78 11.98
CA ILE A 35 16.42 -8.34 11.45
C ILE A 35 16.57 -8.60 9.95
N SER A 36 15.60 -9.29 9.35
CA SER A 36 15.48 -9.54 7.92
C SER A 36 14.00 -9.45 7.52
N PRO A 37 13.68 -9.21 6.24
CA PRO A 37 12.28 -9.15 5.78
C PRO A 37 11.52 -10.45 6.04
N GLU A 38 10.31 -10.32 6.60
CA GLU A 38 9.36 -11.42 6.84
C GLU A 38 8.05 -11.13 6.12
N ILE A 39 7.40 -12.15 5.54
CA ILE A 39 6.07 -11.98 4.93
C ILE A 39 5.08 -11.57 6.01
N PHE A 40 4.36 -10.48 5.77
CA PHE A 40 3.33 -9.99 6.67
C PHE A 40 1.98 -10.63 6.33
N ALA A 41 1.33 -11.18 7.37
CA ALA A 41 -0.03 -11.68 7.32
C ALA A 41 -0.30 -12.69 6.18
N GLU A 42 0.59 -13.68 6.03
CA GLU A 42 0.47 -14.75 5.05
C GLU A 42 -0.89 -15.47 5.13
N GLY A 43 -1.52 -15.68 3.96
CA GLY A 43 -2.84 -16.31 3.83
C GLY A 43 -4.02 -15.40 4.20
N ILE A 44 -3.76 -14.15 4.60
CA ILE A 44 -4.80 -13.15 4.92
C ILE A 44 -4.65 -11.91 4.03
N ILE A 45 -3.46 -11.33 3.99
CA ILE A 45 -3.11 -10.17 3.17
C ILE A 45 -2.15 -10.61 2.07
N SER A 46 -1.01 -11.19 2.43
CA SER A 46 -0.09 -11.76 1.43
C SER A 46 -0.62 -13.13 1.02
N THR A 47 -1.15 -13.25 -0.19
CA THR A 47 -1.76 -14.49 -0.68
C THR A 47 -1.14 -14.91 -2.02
N ASN A 48 -1.83 -15.76 -2.78
CA ASN A 48 -1.42 -16.11 -4.14
C ASN A 48 -1.86 -15.09 -5.19
N LEU A 49 -2.45 -13.98 -4.76
CA LEU A 49 -2.83 -12.88 -5.65
C LEU A 49 -1.67 -11.88 -5.75
N ASN A 50 -1.98 -10.64 -6.14
CA ASN A 50 -1.00 -9.57 -6.28
C ASN A 50 -1.36 -8.41 -5.35
N GLU A 51 -0.90 -8.49 -4.11
CA GLU A 51 -1.13 -7.50 -3.07
C GLU A 51 0.05 -6.54 -2.93
N ARG A 52 -0.25 -5.25 -2.98
CA ARG A 52 0.75 -4.19 -2.89
C ARG A 52 0.21 -2.98 -2.15
N ASP A 53 1.10 -2.06 -1.82
CA ASP A 53 0.81 -0.87 -1.02
C ASP A 53 0.28 -1.24 0.38
N MET A 54 0.56 -0.41 1.38
CA MET A 54 -0.09 -0.59 2.66
C MET A 54 -0.16 0.71 3.43
N ALA A 55 -1.25 0.89 4.17
CA ALA A 55 -1.37 1.94 5.16
C ALA A 55 -2.14 1.46 6.38
N ILE A 56 -1.62 1.79 7.56
CA ILE A 56 -2.26 1.53 8.85
C ILE A 56 -2.65 2.87 9.45
N SER A 57 -3.88 2.99 9.96
CA SER A 57 -4.34 4.22 10.61
C SER A 57 -3.46 4.56 11.83
N PRO A 58 -3.26 5.83 12.18
CA PRO A 58 -2.45 6.21 13.34
C PRO A 58 -2.86 5.56 14.66
N ASP A 59 -4.14 5.24 14.82
CA ASP A 59 -4.69 4.54 16.00
C ASP A 59 -4.59 3.01 15.93
N GLY A 60 -4.09 2.46 14.82
CA GLY A 60 -3.91 1.03 14.59
C GLY A 60 -5.22 0.23 14.49
N ARG A 61 -6.35 0.90 14.15
CA ARG A 61 -7.68 0.28 14.04
C ARG A 61 -8.10 -0.05 12.62
N GLU A 62 -7.47 0.54 11.62
CA GLU A 62 -7.75 0.30 10.21
C GLU A 62 -6.46 -0.02 9.47
N LEU A 63 -6.56 -0.93 8.50
CA LEU A 63 -5.49 -1.28 7.59
C LEU A 63 -6.06 -1.30 6.18
N TYR A 64 -5.31 -0.74 5.25
CA TYR A 64 -5.63 -0.71 3.83
C TYR A 64 -4.47 -1.23 3.00
N PHE A 65 -4.78 -1.92 1.91
CA PHE A 65 -3.82 -2.40 0.91
C PHE A 65 -4.51 -2.47 -0.45
N THR A 66 -3.73 -2.48 -1.52
CA THR A 66 -4.23 -2.59 -2.89
C THR A 66 -4.12 -4.04 -3.37
N LEU A 67 -5.20 -4.54 -3.96
CA LEU A 67 -5.18 -5.76 -4.75
C LEU A 67 -5.14 -5.41 -6.24
N ILE A 68 -4.16 -5.95 -6.94
CA ILE A 68 -4.04 -5.84 -8.39
C ILE A 68 -4.66 -7.08 -9.05
N GLY A 69 -5.56 -6.82 -10.00
CA GLY A 69 -6.20 -7.85 -10.79
C GLY A 69 -5.26 -8.49 -11.81
N PRO A 70 -5.65 -9.64 -12.39
CA PRO A 70 -4.86 -10.30 -13.43
C PRO A 70 -4.49 -9.35 -14.57
N GLN A 71 -3.23 -9.42 -15.04
CA GLN A 71 -2.68 -8.56 -16.09
C GLN A 71 -2.82 -7.04 -15.80
N ASN A 72 -2.91 -6.66 -14.52
CA ASN A 72 -3.09 -5.27 -14.08
C ASN A 72 -4.38 -4.61 -14.63
N ILE A 73 -5.39 -5.40 -15.00
CA ILE A 73 -6.64 -4.91 -15.62
C ILE A 73 -7.44 -4.02 -14.67
N PHE A 74 -7.36 -4.30 -13.36
CA PHE A 74 -8.00 -3.49 -12.33
C PHE A 74 -7.11 -3.40 -11.09
N SER A 75 -7.36 -2.39 -10.27
CA SER A 75 -6.82 -2.23 -8.93
C SER A 75 -7.98 -1.91 -7.99
N THR A 76 -7.91 -2.40 -6.76
CA THR A 76 -8.95 -2.15 -5.76
C THR A 76 -8.32 -2.04 -4.38
N ILE A 77 -8.73 -1.02 -3.64
CA ILE A 77 -8.30 -0.85 -2.25
C ILE A 77 -9.19 -1.71 -1.35
N LEU A 78 -8.56 -2.60 -0.58
CA LEU A 78 -9.18 -3.44 0.43
C LEU A 78 -8.93 -2.85 1.82
N GLN A 79 -9.88 -3.07 2.72
CA GLN A 79 -9.89 -2.62 4.11
C GLN A 79 -9.99 -3.80 5.07
N MET A 80 -9.24 -3.73 6.15
CA MET A 80 -9.44 -4.49 7.37
C MET A 80 -9.66 -3.56 8.56
N THR A 81 -10.47 -4.00 9.53
CA THR A 81 -10.78 -3.22 10.75
C THR A 81 -10.57 -4.04 12.00
N ARG A 82 -10.04 -3.41 13.04
CA ARG A 82 -9.76 -4.00 14.35
C ARG A 82 -10.78 -3.55 15.39
N ASP A 83 -11.38 -4.50 16.09
CA ASP A 83 -12.28 -4.23 17.21
C ASP A 83 -11.53 -3.83 18.49
N GLU A 84 -12.25 -3.39 19.52
CA GLU A 84 -11.67 -3.00 20.82
C GLU A 84 -10.98 -4.15 21.56
N ARG A 85 -11.30 -5.40 21.21
CA ARG A 85 -10.69 -6.61 21.76
C ARG A 85 -9.44 -7.03 20.97
N GLY A 86 -9.10 -6.28 19.93
CA GLY A 86 -7.94 -6.49 19.08
C GLY A 86 -8.13 -7.49 17.95
N ASN A 87 -9.36 -7.96 17.68
CA ASN A 87 -9.64 -8.89 16.57
C ASN A 87 -9.83 -8.11 15.27
N TRP A 88 -9.25 -8.63 14.19
CA TRP A 88 -9.40 -8.08 12.86
C TRP A 88 -10.57 -8.73 12.10
N SER A 89 -11.19 -7.95 11.23
CA SER A 89 -12.23 -8.36 10.29
C SER A 89 -11.91 -7.85 8.89
N GLY A 90 -12.27 -8.60 7.86
CA GLY A 90 -11.91 -8.36 6.45
C GLY A 90 -10.97 -9.45 5.90
N PRO A 91 -10.34 -9.23 4.74
CA PRO A 91 -10.43 -8.02 3.91
C PRO A 91 -11.79 -7.85 3.23
N ARG A 92 -12.20 -6.60 3.01
CA ARG A 92 -13.38 -6.21 2.23
C ARG A 92 -13.04 -5.00 1.38
N THR A 93 -13.72 -4.77 0.26
CA THR A 93 -13.53 -3.54 -0.53
C THR A 93 -13.77 -2.30 0.33
N ALA A 94 -12.86 -1.33 0.28
CA ALA A 94 -13.02 -0.06 0.96
C ALA A 94 -14.29 0.66 0.46
N SER A 95 -14.99 1.39 1.33
CA SER A 95 -16.26 2.03 0.98
C SER A 95 -16.16 3.04 -0.17
N PHE A 96 -14.96 3.59 -0.41
CA PHE A 96 -14.65 4.52 -1.48
C PHE A 96 -14.05 3.87 -2.74
N SER A 97 -13.90 2.55 -2.77
CA SER A 97 -13.26 1.80 -3.86
C SER A 97 -14.20 0.75 -4.51
N GLY A 98 -13.72 0.08 -5.56
CA GLY A 98 -14.40 -1.04 -6.24
C GLY A 98 -15.21 -0.66 -7.48
N LYS A 99 -15.18 0.61 -7.89
CA LYS A 99 -15.82 1.10 -9.13
C LYS A 99 -14.82 1.53 -10.20
N TYR A 100 -13.62 1.92 -9.78
CA TYR A 100 -12.56 2.46 -10.62
C TYR A 100 -11.25 1.75 -10.27
N GLY A 101 -10.17 2.05 -11.01
CA GLY A 101 -8.84 1.67 -10.55
C GLY A 101 -8.48 2.56 -9.38
N ASP A 102 -8.36 1.99 -8.19
CA ASP A 102 -7.98 2.69 -6.98
C ASP A 102 -6.79 1.97 -6.33
N LEU A 103 -5.80 2.73 -5.88
CA LEU A 103 -4.56 2.21 -5.31
C LEU A 103 -3.93 3.19 -4.31
N GLU A 104 -2.87 2.73 -3.64
CA GLU A 104 -1.93 3.56 -2.88
C GLU A 104 -2.57 4.39 -1.75
N PRO A 105 -3.26 3.73 -0.80
CA PRO A 105 -3.84 4.41 0.36
C PRO A 105 -2.74 5.03 1.23
N ALA A 106 -2.96 6.25 1.75
CA ALA A 106 -2.03 6.94 2.63
C ALA A 106 -2.75 7.80 3.68
N PHE A 107 -2.45 7.56 4.96
CA PHE A 107 -3.07 8.29 6.05
C PHE A 107 -2.38 9.62 6.35
N THR A 108 -3.19 10.63 6.66
CA THR A 108 -2.74 11.77 7.46
C THR A 108 -2.42 11.34 8.90
N SER A 109 -1.47 12.03 9.53
CA SER A 109 -1.00 11.72 10.89
C SER A 109 -2.06 11.84 11.98
N ASP A 110 -3.14 12.59 11.76
CA ASP A 110 -4.28 12.69 12.69
C ASP A 110 -5.36 11.63 12.42
N GLY A 111 -5.21 10.83 11.35
CA GLY A 111 -6.11 9.76 10.97
C GLY A 111 -7.47 10.24 10.47
N LYS A 112 -7.65 11.55 10.22
CA LYS A 112 -8.94 12.11 9.79
C LYS A 112 -9.11 12.10 8.28
N ARG A 113 -8.02 11.98 7.53
CA ARG A 113 -8.02 11.91 6.06
C ARG A 113 -7.17 10.76 5.58
N LEU A 114 -7.66 10.08 4.55
CA LEU A 114 -6.91 9.08 3.78
C LEU A 114 -6.84 9.55 2.33
N TYR A 115 -5.62 9.74 1.83
CA TYR A 115 -5.32 9.95 0.42
C TYR A 115 -5.25 8.61 -0.31
N PHE A 116 -5.54 8.62 -1.60
CA PHE A 116 -5.39 7.46 -2.48
C PHE A 116 -5.35 7.93 -3.93
N VAL A 117 -4.96 7.06 -4.84
CA VAL A 117 -4.87 7.36 -6.27
C VAL A 117 -6.03 6.71 -7.01
N SER A 118 -6.60 7.41 -8.01
CA SER A 118 -7.76 6.90 -8.73
C SER A 118 -7.88 7.44 -10.15
N ASN A 119 -8.30 6.59 -11.08
CA ASN A 119 -8.65 6.98 -12.46
C ASN A 119 -10.14 7.32 -12.65
N ARG A 120 -10.84 7.61 -11.55
CA ARG A 120 -12.25 8.00 -11.58
C ARG A 120 -12.47 9.34 -12.29
N PRO A 121 -13.61 9.54 -12.97
CA PRO A 121 -13.96 10.81 -13.59
C PRO A 121 -14.15 11.92 -12.55
N LEU A 122 -13.73 13.15 -12.87
CA LEU A 122 -13.92 14.34 -12.01
C LEU A 122 -15.40 14.66 -11.73
N LYS A 123 -16.28 14.39 -12.71
CA LYS A 123 -17.73 14.49 -12.58
C LYS A 123 -18.26 13.06 -12.64
N GLY A 124 -18.67 12.52 -11.49
CA GLY A 124 -19.00 11.10 -11.35
C GLY A 124 -19.89 10.53 -12.46
N GLY A 125 -19.64 9.28 -12.86
CA GLY A 125 -20.40 8.60 -13.92
C GLY A 125 -19.90 8.85 -15.36
N GLY A 126 -18.72 9.45 -15.54
CA GLY A 126 -18.02 9.59 -16.82
C GLY A 126 -16.98 8.50 -17.12
N GLU A 127 -16.25 8.67 -18.23
CA GLU A 127 -15.14 7.79 -18.60
C GLU A 127 -13.96 7.90 -17.62
N LYS A 128 -13.20 6.80 -17.50
CA LYS A 128 -11.96 6.82 -16.73
C LYS A 128 -10.98 7.85 -17.32
N LYS A 129 -10.21 8.49 -16.45
CA LYS A 129 -9.17 9.48 -16.82
C LYS A 129 -7.77 8.87 -16.60
N ASP A 130 -6.76 9.72 -16.62
CA ASP A 130 -5.47 9.51 -15.95
C ASP A 130 -5.67 9.25 -14.43
N TYR A 131 -4.60 8.82 -13.78
CA TYR A 131 -4.57 8.61 -12.34
C TYR A 131 -4.25 9.92 -11.62
N ASP A 132 -5.22 10.38 -10.84
CA ASP A 132 -5.14 11.58 -10.02
C ASP A 132 -5.02 11.19 -8.53
N ILE A 133 -4.53 12.11 -7.69
CA ILE A 133 -4.60 11.99 -6.23
C ILE A 133 -5.98 12.47 -5.72
N TRP A 134 -6.61 11.63 -4.91
CA TRP A 134 -7.90 11.86 -4.25
C TRP A 134 -7.76 11.68 -2.74
N TYR A 135 -8.75 12.15 -2.00
CA TYR A 135 -8.86 11.87 -0.57
C TYR A 135 -10.29 11.61 -0.12
N VAL A 136 -10.42 10.94 1.02
CA VAL A 136 -11.66 10.85 1.79
C VAL A 136 -11.43 11.39 3.19
N ASP A 137 -12.40 12.16 3.68
CA ASP A 137 -12.42 12.61 5.07
C ASP A 137 -13.29 11.70 5.93
N LYS A 138 -12.86 11.48 7.17
CA LYS A 138 -13.60 10.71 8.16
C LYS A 138 -14.63 11.60 8.84
N VAL A 139 -15.90 11.29 8.64
CA VAL A 139 -17.05 12.02 9.18
C VAL A 139 -17.88 11.05 10.02
N ASN A 140 -18.09 11.37 11.31
CA ASN A 140 -18.87 10.55 12.25
C ASN A 140 -18.43 9.07 12.31
N GLY A 141 -17.14 8.81 12.16
CA GLY A 141 -16.58 7.45 12.22
C GLY A 141 -16.64 6.65 10.92
N SER A 142 -17.11 7.25 9.82
CA SER A 142 -17.12 6.64 8.48
C SER A 142 -16.40 7.51 7.46
N TRP A 143 -15.81 6.88 6.44
CA TRP A 143 -15.22 7.60 5.32
C TRP A 143 -16.31 8.21 4.44
N GLY A 144 -16.18 9.50 4.14
CA GLY A 144 -17.09 10.23 3.26
C GLY A 144 -16.84 9.94 1.78
N GLU A 145 -17.38 10.81 0.93
CA GLU A 145 -17.21 10.74 -0.52
C GLU A 145 -15.81 11.19 -0.95
N PRO A 146 -15.22 10.54 -1.98
CA PRO A 146 -13.93 10.95 -2.52
C PRO A 146 -13.91 12.34 -3.14
N VAL A 147 -12.86 13.09 -2.84
CA VAL A 147 -12.61 14.44 -3.34
C VAL A 147 -11.27 14.47 -4.08
N ASN A 148 -11.28 14.97 -5.32
CA ASN A 148 -10.07 15.18 -6.11
C ASN A 148 -9.30 16.37 -5.51
N ILE A 149 -7.98 16.24 -5.36
CA ILE A 149 -7.17 17.32 -4.75
C ILE A 149 -7.02 18.54 -5.67
N GLY A 150 -7.16 18.33 -6.99
CA GLY A 150 -7.13 19.36 -8.01
C GLY A 150 -5.73 19.93 -8.28
N LEU A 151 -5.71 20.98 -9.11
CA LEU A 151 -4.49 21.74 -9.38
C LEU A 151 -3.97 22.44 -8.11
N PRO A 152 -2.65 22.66 -7.98
CA PRO A 152 -1.62 22.38 -8.99
C PRO A 152 -1.03 20.96 -8.93
N VAL A 153 -1.51 20.10 -8.02
CA VAL A 153 -0.99 18.73 -7.84
C VAL A 153 -1.47 17.83 -8.96
N ASN A 154 -2.80 17.71 -9.15
CA ASN A 154 -3.33 16.87 -10.22
C ASN A 154 -3.26 17.61 -11.54
N THR A 155 -2.57 17.01 -12.52
CA THR A 155 -2.35 17.60 -13.85
C THR A 155 -3.02 16.73 -14.93
N PRO A 156 -2.69 16.93 -16.23
CA PRO A 156 -3.01 15.93 -17.26
C PRO A 156 -2.07 14.71 -17.29
N ALA A 157 -1.00 14.69 -16.49
CA ALA A 157 -0.16 13.52 -16.31
C ALA A 157 -0.75 12.61 -15.20
N ASN A 158 -0.09 11.50 -14.90
CA ASN A 158 -0.47 10.68 -13.77
C ASN A 158 0.31 11.11 -12.51
N GLU A 159 -0.38 11.15 -11.37
CA GLU A 159 0.20 11.37 -10.06
C GLU A 159 -0.04 10.17 -9.14
N PHE A 160 1.04 9.63 -8.57
CA PHE A 160 1.03 8.38 -7.80
C PHE A 160 1.62 8.53 -6.40
N TYR A 161 1.30 7.56 -5.56
CA TYR A 161 1.87 7.28 -4.25
C TYR A 161 1.96 8.50 -3.31
N PRO A 162 0.82 9.09 -2.92
CA PRO A 162 0.79 10.24 -2.04
C PRO A 162 1.35 9.88 -0.66
N SER A 163 2.17 10.76 -0.10
CA SER A 163 2.62 10.73 1.29
C SER A 163 2.56 12.13 1.89
N VAL A 164 2.05 12.25 3.11
CA VAL A 164 1.74 13.57 3.71
C VAL A 164 2.44 13.77 5.04
N GLY A 165 3.19 14.87 5.14
CA GLY A 165 3.83 15.31 6.39
C GLY A 165 2.82 15.94 7.37
N ARG A 166 3.19 16.07 8.65
CA ARG A 166 2.40 16.80 9.66
C ARG A 166 2.21 18.28 9.28
N SER A 167 3.12 18.83 8.50
CA SER A 167 3.06 20.17 7.92
C SER A 167 1.89 20.34 6.93
N GLY A 168 1.35 19.22 6.42
CA GLY A 168 0.41 19.18 5.30
C GLY A 168 1.08 19.05 3.93
N ASN A 169 2.42 19.17 3.84
CA ASN A 169 3.14 19.00 2.58
C ASN A 169 2.86 17.61 2.01
N LEU A 170 2.59 17.58 0.71
CA LEU A 170 2.31 16.37 -0.04
C LEU A 170 3.54 16.02 -0.87
N TYR A 171 3.98 14.78 -0.70
CA TYR A 171 4.98 14.14 -1.54
C TYR A 171 4.28 13.12 -2.42
N PHE A 172 4.70 13.01 -3.67
CA PHE A 172 4.10 12.10 -4.64
C PHE A 172 5.06 11.89 -5.79
N THR A 173 4.75 10.93 -6.64
CA THR A 173 5.54 10.61 -7.82
C THR A 173 4.79 11.01 -9.09
N ALA A 174 5.51 11.53 -10.08
CA ALA A 174 4.95 11.86 -11.39
C ALA A 174 6.02 11.87 -12.49
N GLU A 175 5.56 11.80 -13.74
CA GLU A 175 6.38 12.04 -14.94
C GLU A 175 6.04 13.41 -15.53
N TYR A 176 6.68 14.47 -15.04
CA TYR A 176 6.52 15.82 -15.61
C TYR A 176 7.65 16.19 -16.57
N GLU A 177 7.33 17.00 -17.58
CA GLU A 177 8.31 17.46 -18.59
C GLU A 177 9.53 18.18 -17.99
N LYS A 178 9.38 18.80 -16.82
CA LYS A 178 10.43 19.55 -16.10
C LYS A 178 11.07 18.74 -14.96
N GLY A 179 10.89 17.43 -14.95
CA GLY A 179 11.58 16.52 -14.03
C GLY A 179 13.09 16.49 -14.24
N LYS A 180 13.79 15.91 -13.26
CA LYS A 180 15.23 15.63 -13.28
C LYS A 180 15.50 14.31 -14.00
N GLY A 181 14.70 13.29 -13.71
CA GLY A 181 14.81 11.93 -14.25
C GLY A 181 13.68 11.57 -15.21
N LYS A 182 13.42 10.27 -15.29
CA LYS A 182 12.33 9.66 -16.06
C LYS A 182 11.01 9.71 -15.31
N GLU A 183 11.07 9.46 -14.02
CA GLU A 183 9.96 9.59 -13.07
C GLU A 183 10.58 10.10 -11.77
N ASP A 184 9.96 11.11 -11.18
CA ASP A 184 10.55 11.88 -10.08
C ASP A 184 9.64 11.89 -8.87
N ILE A 185 10.24 12.04 -7.69
CA ILE A 185 9.52 12.39 -6.47
C ILE A 185 9.39 13.91 -6.39
N TYR A 186 8.16 14.39 -6.25
CA TYR A 186 7.81 15.80 -6.10
C TYR A 186 7.36 16.11 -4.68
N ILE A 187 7.53 17.36 -4.28
CA ILE A 187 6.89 17.96 -3.11
C ILE A 187 5.99 19.12 -3.56
N SER A 188 4.78 19.16 -3.02
CA SER A 188 3.92 20.33 -3.03
C SER A 188 3.67 20.77 -1.59
N LYS A 189 4.02 22.03 -1.28
CA LYS A 189 3.90 22.56 0.07
C LYS A 189 2.49 22.99 0.38
N TRP A 190 2.03 22.73 1.59
CA TRP A 190 0.73 23.22 2.05
C TRP A 190 0.87 24.60 2.69
N GLU A 191 0.42 25.62 1.97
CA GLU A 191 0.61 27.02 2.36
C GLU A 191 -0.69 27.80 2.14
N ASN A 192 -1.16 28.52 3.17
CA ASN A 192 -2.36 29.36 3.11
C ASN A 192 -3.62 28.63 2.59
N GLY A 193 -3.79 27.35 2.99
CA GLY A 193 -4.97 26.55 2.66
C GLY A 193 -4.97 25.96 1.24
N LYS A 194 -3.83 25.97 0.55
CA LYS A 194 -3.67 25.36 -0.77
C LYS A 194 -2.28 24.75 -0.96
N TYR A 195 -2.16 23.89 -1.95
CA TYR A 195 -0.91 23.31 -2.40
C TYR A 195 -0.14 24.29 -3.32
N SER A 196 1.19 24.36 -3.15
CA SER A 196 2.10 25.06 -4.05
C SER A 196 2.30 24.30 -5.36
N ASP A 197 2.84 24.94 -6.39
CA ASP A 197 3.28 24.20 -7.59
C ASP A 197 4.26 23.08 -7.19
N PRO A 198 4.12 21.87 -7.75
CA PRO A 198 5.01 20.75 -7.45
C PRO A 198 6.46 21.06 -7.81
N GLN A 199 7.38 20.68 -6.93
CA GLN A 199 8.82 20.81 -7.12
C GLN A 199 9.47 19.44 -7.02
N SER A 200 10.22 19.05 -8.05
CA SER A 200 11.03 17.84 -8.02
C SER A 200 12.07 17.96 -6.90
N LEU A 201 12.20 16.92 -6.06
CA LEU A 201 13.22 16.86 -5.03
C LEU A 201 14.62 16.90 -5.63
N ASP A 202 15.59 17.40 -4.88
CA ASP A 202 16.97 17.57 -5.36
C ASP A 202 17.67 16.22 -5.66
N SER A 203 18.90 16.32 -6.16
CA SER A 203 19.68 15.16 -6.60
C SER A 203 20.18 14.26 -5.46
N ALA A 204 19.88 14.60 -4.20
CA ALA A 204 20.10 13.70 -3.08
C ALA A 204 19.04 12.59 -3.06
N VAL A 205 17.85 12.85 -3.61
CA VAL A 205 16.73 11.90 -3.70
C VAL A 205 16.48 11.46 -5.13
N ASN A 206 16.28 12.40 -6.06
CA ASN A 206 16.04 12.07 -7.48
C ASN A 206 17.35 11.92 -8.26
N SER A 207 17.34 11.10 -9.31
CA SER A 207 18.47 10.92 -10.23
C SER A 207 18.05 11.24 -11.67
N ASP A 208 18.80 10.76 -12.66
CA ASP A 208 18.44 10.80 -14.07
C ASP A 208 17.58 9.59 -14.51
N THR A 209 17.26 8.67 -13.58
CA THR A 209 16.48 7.45 -13.82
C THR A 209 15.07 7.54 -13.21
N TYR A 210 14.53 6.44 -12.66
CA TYR A 210 13.18 6.37 -12.12
C TYR A 210 13.23 6.41 -10.59
N GLU A 211 12.49 7.32 -9.97
CA GLU A 211 12.21 7.37 -8.54
C GLU A 211 10.71 7.42 -8.27
N PHE A 212 10.20 6.39 -7.60
CA PHE A 212 8.77 6.19 -7.42
C PHE A 212 8.43 5.63 -6.04
N ASN A 213 7.15 5.66 -5.71
CA ASN A 213 6.57 5.12 -4.48
C ASN A 213 7.25 5.65 -3.20
N ALA A 214 7.18 6.96 -2.99
CA ALA A 214 7.85 7.62 -1.88
C ALA A 214 6.98 7.69 -0.61
N PHE A 215 7.43 7.01 0.44
CA PHE A 215 6.98 7.28 1.81
C PHE A 215 7.85 8.34 2.46
N VAL A 216 7.22 9.38 2.98
CA VAL A 216 7.86 10.41 3.82
C VAL A 216 7.28 10.31 5.22
N SER A 217 8.20 10.20 6.20
CA SER A 217 7.85 10.22 7.62
C SER A 217 7.02 11.47 7.98
N PRO A 218 6.13 11.40 8.99
CA PRO A 218 5.30 12.55 9.37
C PRO A 218 6.08 13.81 9.75
N ASP A 219 7.31 13.65 10.24
CA ASP A 219 8.19 14.76 10.63
C ASP A 219 9.08 15.23 9.46
N GLU A 220 8.92 14.62 8.28
CA GLU A 220 9.68 14.86 7.05
C GLU A 220 11.20 14.73 7.22
N ASP A 221 11.69 13.94 8.18
CA ASP A 221 13.11 13.76 8.47
C ASP A 221 13.72 12.51 7.79
N LEU A 222 12.85 11.66 7.25
CA LEU A 222 13.16 10.41 6.56
C LEU A 222 12.24 10.24 5.35
N ILE A 223 12.82 9.83 4.22
CA ILE A 223 12.13 9.38 3.02
C ILE A 223 12.62 8.00 2.61
N LEU A 224 11.68 7.11 2.29
CA LEU A 224 11.91 5.80 1.71
C LEU A 224 11.22 5.76 0.37
N PHE A 225 11.86 5.23 -0.64
CA PHE A 225 11.31 5.22 -1.99
C PHE A 225 11.93 4.09 -2.82
N SER A 226 11.33 3.82 -3.96
CA SER A 226 11.77 2.81 -4.91
C SER A 226 12.50 3.50 -6.05
N SER A 227 13.51 2.85 -6.62
CA SER A 227 14.20 3.38 -7.79
C SER A 227 14.68 2.27 -8.71
N TYR A 228 14.64 2.55 -10.01
CA TYR A 228 15.13 1.64 -11.04
C TYR A 228 16.20 2.31 -11.91
N GLY A 229 17.27 1.59 -12.20
CA GLY A 229 18.35 2.01 -13.10
C GLY A 229 19.47 2.80 -12.43
N ARG A 230 19.45 2.99 -11.10
CA ARG A 230 20.59 3.53 -10.37
C ARG A 230 21.81 2.61 -10.51
N LYS A 231 23.01 3.17 -10.36
CA LYS A 231 24.27 2.42 -10.51
C LYS A 231 24.40 1.25 -9.52
N ASP A 232 23.80 1.37 -8.34
CA ASP A 232 23.82 0.39 -7.26
C ASP A 232 22.52 -0.43 -7.15
N ASP A 233 21.66 -0.40 -8.18
CA ASP A 233 20.44 -1.20 -8.27
C ASP A 233 20.76 -2.70 -8.43
N HIS A 234 20.01 -3.56 -7.72
CA HIS A 234 20.14 -5.01 -7.70
C HIS A 234 19.09 -5.74 -8.57
N GLY A 235 18.07 -5.03 -9.08
CA GLY A 235 16.89 -5.69 -9.63
C GLY A 235 16.03 -4.84 -10.56
N HIS A 236 14.73 -5.12 -10.54
CA HIS A 236 13.71 -4.47 -11.37
C HIS A 236 13.11 -3.23 -10.68
N GLY A 237 13.81 -2.71 -9.67
CA GLY A 237 13.40 -1.61 -8.80
C GLY A 237 13.72 -1.95 -7.36
N ASP A 238 14.51 -1.09 -6.73
CA ASP A 238 15.12 -1.29 -5.42
C ASP A 238 14.63 -0.22 -4.42
N LEU A 239 14.57 -0.56 -3.14
CA LEU A 239 14.30 0.39 -2.07
C LEU A 239 15.55 1.19 -1.69
N TYR A 240 15.35 2.48 -1.51
CA TYR A 240 16.34 3.47 -1.07
C TYR A 240 15.82 4.25 0.13
N ILE A 241 16.74 4.81 0.91
CA ILE A 241 16.46 5.72 2.01
C ILE A 241 17.29 7.00 1.90
N SER A 242 16.68 8.14 2.21
CA SER A 242 17.38 9.39 2.49
C SER A 242 16.90 9.98 3.82
N LEU A 243 17.82 10.64 4.52
CA LEU A 243 17.58 11.31 5.80
C LEU A 243 17.89 12.79 5.65
N LYS A 244 17.20 13.65 6.40
CA LYS A 244 17.57 15.06 6.47
C LYS A 244 18.77 15.30 7.39
N ASP A 245 19.62 16.23 7.00
CA ASP A 245 20.66 16.79 7.87
C ASP A 245 20.06 17.81 8.87
N ARG A 246 20.91 18.39 9.74
CA ARG A 246 20.48 19.39 10.73
C ARG A 246 19.98 20.70 10.13
N ASN A 247 20.27 20.95 8.86
CA ASN A 247 19.83 22.14 8.12
C ASN A 247 18.54 21.87 7.34
N GLY A 248 18.02 20.64 7.37
CA GLY A 248 16.81 20.22 6.67
C GLY A 248 17.03 19.80 5.21
N ASN A 249 18.29 19.61 4.78
CA ASN A 249 18.59 19.12 3.43
C ASN A 249 18.56 17.59 3.41
N TRP A 250 18.03 17.00 2.33
CA TRP A 250 18.15 15.57 2.11
C TRP A 250 19.62 15.19 1.90
N LEU A 251 20.05 14.09 2.54
CA LEU A 251 21.35 13.48 2.31
C LEU A 251 21.28 12.54 1.10
N PRO A 252 22.41 12.26 0.41
CA PRO A 252 22.40 11.32 -0.71
C PRO A 252 21.76 9.99 -0.33
N ALA A 253 20.81 9.54 -1.15
CA ALA A 253 20.08 8.30 -0.93
C ALA A 253 21.02 7.09 -0.87
N LYS A 254 20.66 6.12 -0.03
CA LYS A 254 21.39 4.86 0.16
C LYS A 254 20.51 3.69 -0.23
N ASN A 255 21.03 2.78 -1.05
CA ASN A 255 20.38 1.51 -1.39
C ASN A 255 20.19 0.66 -0.11
N LEU A 256 19.00 0.07 0.05
CA LEU A 256 18.64 -0.79 1.17
C LEU A 256 18.82 -2.27 0.80
N ALA A 257 20.06 -2.68 0.55
CA ALA A 257 20.42 -4.04 0.13
C ALA A 257 19.87 -5.16 1.03
N ILE A 258 19.59 -4.88 2.31
CA ILE A 258 18.98 -5.86 3.23
C ILE A 258 17.51 -6.19 2.91
N LEU A 259 16.84 -5.33 2.12
CA LEU A 259 15.45 -5.47 1.71
C LEU A 259 15.35 -5.99 0.28
N ASN A 260 16.23 -5.49 -0.59
CA ASN A 260 16.14 -5.67 -2.04
C ASN A 260 16.40 -7.10 -2.48
N SER A 261 15.65 -7.51 -3.49
CA SER A 261 15.73 -8.78 -4.19
C SER A 261 16.21 -8.55 -5.63
N ASN A 262 16.21 -9.59 -6.45
CA ASN A 262 16.46 -9.46 -7.90
C ASN A 262 15.17 -9.18 -8.70
N ARG A 263 14.10 -8.78 -8.02
CA ARG A 263 12.78 -8.45 -8.58
C ARG A 263 12.45 -6.99 -8.24
N LEU A 264 11.18 -6.62 -8.32
CA LEU A 264 10.71 -5.30 -7.92
C LEU A 264 10.41 -5.31 -6.41
N ASP A 265 11.06 -4.40 -5.70
CA ASP A 265 10.88 -4.12 -4.28
C ASP A 265 10.48 -2.65 -4.11
N TYR A 266 9.30 -2.41 -3.54
CA TYR A 266 8.61 -1.14 -3.70
C TYR A 266 7.56 -0.91 -2.62
N CYS A 267 6.79 0.19 -2.75
CA CYS A 267 5.70 0.54 -1.83
C CYS A 267 6.08 0.57 -0.33
N PRO A 268 7.14 1.29 0.07
CA PRO A 268 7.49 1.41 1.47
C PRO A 268 6.37 2.12 2.26
N PHE A 269 6.14 1.68 3.49
CA PHE A 269 5.29 2.34 4.48
C PHE A 269 5.86 2.08 5.88
N VAL A 270 6.07 3.13 6.66
CA VAL A 270 6.50 3.00 8.06
C VAL A 270 5.32 3.24 8.99
N SER A 271 5.15 2.38 9.99
CA SER A 271 4.16 2.57 11.04
C SER A 271 4.32 3.92 11.75
N PHE A 272 3.22 4.53 12.21
CA PHE A 272 3.26 5.86 12.85
C PHE A 272 4.09 5.93 14.15
N ASP A 273 4.33 4.79 14.81
CA ASP A 273 5.26 4.70 15.94
C ASP A 273 6.74 4.55 15.51
N LYS A 274 7.01 4.60 14.20
CA LYS A 274 8.32 4.51 13.53
C LYS A 274 9.07 3.20 13.78
N LYS A 275 8.39 2.12 14.18
CA LYS A 275 9.06 0.86 14.57
C LYS A 275 9.16 -0.17 13.46
N VAL A 276 8.18 -0.23 12.57
CA VAL A 276 8.09 -1.29 11.56
C VAL A 276 8.00 -0.65 10.18
N LEU A 277 8.89 -1.07 9.29
CA LEU A 277 8.78 -0.84 7.86
C LEU A 277 7.99 -1.99 7.25
N PHE A 278 7.06 -1.65 6.40
CA PHE A 278 6.41 -2.56 5.48
C PHE A 278 6.75 -2.16 4.05
N PHE A 279 6.83 -3.14 3.17
CA PHE A 279 7.06 -2.90 1.75
C PHE A 279 6.51 -4.05 0.92
N THR A 280 6.29 -3.82 -0.36
CA THR A 280 5.90 -4.86 -1.31
C THR A 280 7.13 -5.42 -2.01
N SER A 281 7.20 -6.74 -2.17
CA SER A 281 8.24 -7.42 -2.94
C SER A 281 7.64 -8.47 -3.85
N GLU A 282 8.13 -8.54 -5.09
CA GLU A 282 7.84 -9.61 -6.06
C GLU A 282 8.86 -10.76 -5.99
N LYS A 283 9.65 -10.80 -4.91
CA LYS A 283 10.59 -11.89 -4.65
C LYS A 283 9.88 -13.23 -4.74
N ASN A 284 10.52 -14.15 -5.48
CA ASN A 284 10.00 -15.48 -5.77
C ASN A 284 11.13 -16.51 -5.63
N ASN A 285 10.77 -17.79 -5.66
CA ASN A 285 11.72 -18.92 -5.65
C ASN A 285 11.59 -19.77 -6.93
N LEU A 286 11.15 -19.16 -8.03
CA LEU A 286 10.92 -19.87 -9.29
C LEU A 286 12.24 -20.08 -10.04
N SER A 287 12.43 -21.31 -10.53
CA SER A 287 13.54 -21.65 -11.42
C SER A 287 13.08 -21.61 -12.88
N ASN A 288 13.95 -21.11 -13.76
CA ASN A 288 13.70 -21.10 -15.20
C ASN A 288 13.80 -22.50 -15.85
N THR A 289 14.39 -23.48 -15.15
CA THR A 289 14.53 -24.86 -15.62
C THR A 289 14.28 -25.85 -14.48
N TYR A 290 13.70 -27.00 -14.83
CA TYR A 290 13.59 -28.15 -13.93
C TYR A 290 14.89 -28.96 -14.07
N THR A 291 15.80 -28.84 -13.09
CA THR A 291 17.17 -29.33 -13.27
C THR A 291 17.28 -30.86 -13.21
N ASP A 292 16.54 -31.51 -12.29
CA ASP A 292 16.79 -32.92 -11.98
C ASP A 292 15.55 -33.83 -12.00
N LYS A 293 14.34 -33.26 -12.04
CA LYS A 293 13.08 -34.01 -12.04
C LYS A 293 11.99 -33.24 -12.78
N ALA A 294 11.21 -33.93 -13.62
CA ALA A 294 10.01 -33.36 -14.20
C ALA A 294 9.03 -32.94 -13.08
N ILE A 295 8.57 -31.70 -13.11
CA ILE A 295 7.57 -31.21 -12.17
C ILE A 295 6.20 -31.78 -12.52
N SER A 296 5.46 -32.25 -11.52
CA SER A 296 4.08 -32.69 -11.67
C SER A 296 3.14 -31.49 -11.78
N TYR A 297 1.96 -31.72 -12.35
CA TYR A 297 0.91 -30.69 -12.40
C TYR A 297 0.49 -30.22 -10.99
N GLU A 298 0.49 -31.13 -10.00
CA GLU A 298 0.19 -30.78 -8.60
C GLU A 298 1.25 -29.86 -8.00
N GLU A 299 2.54 -30.11 -8.27
CA GLU A 299 3.63 -29.24 -7.85
C GLU A 299 3.55 -27.87 -8.53
N LEU A 300 3.18 -27.81 -9.81
CA LEU A 300 2.91 -26.54 -10.52
C LEU A 300 1.76 -25.77 -9.88
N GLN A 301 0.65 -26.44 -9.54
CA GLN A 301 -0.47 -25.80 -8.86
C GLN A 301 -0.05 -25.26 -7.49
N LYS A 302 0.80 -25.96 -6.74
CA LYS A 302 1.34 -25.47 -5.45
C LYS A 302 2.20 -24.22 -5.64
N LEU A 303 3.03 -24.17 -6.68
CA LEU A 303 3.81 -22.98 -7.01
C LEU A 303 2.92 -21.78 -7.34
N TYR A 304 1.93 -21.97 -8.22
CA TYR A 304 1.01 -20.89 -8.61
C TYR A 304 0.11 -20.41 -7.46
N ASN A 305 -0.27 -21.31 -6.55
CA ASN A 305 -1.13 -20.99 -5.41
C ASN A 305 -0.34 -20.63 -4.14
N GLY A 306 0.98 -20.55 -4.21
CA GLY A 306 1.82 -20.04 -3.13
C GLY A 306 2.04 -18.53 -3.24
N VAL A 307 2.58 -17.94 -2.18
CA VAL A 307 2.93 -16.52 -2.12
C VAL A 307 4.17 -16.18 -2.95
N MET A 308 5.07 -17.13 -3.18
CA MET A 308 6.31 -16.92 -3.94
C MET A 308 6.13 -17.08 -5.46
N ASN A 309 4.99 -16.62 -6.01
CA ASN A 309 4.56 -16.84 -7.39
C ASN A 309 4.81 -15.64 -8.34
N CYS A 310 5.70 -14.72 -7.94
CA CYS A 310 5.95 -13.42 -8.58
C CYS A 310 4.83 -12.37 -8.44
N GLY A 311 3.74 -12.67 -7.73
CA GLY A 311 2.82 -11.65 -7.25
C GLY A 311 3.49 -10.75 -6.20
N GLY A 312 3.03 -9.51 -6.08
CA GLY A 312 3.38 -8.64 -4.97
C GLY A 312 2.90 -9.25 -3.66
N ASN A 313 3.78 -9.28 -2.67
CA ASN A 313 3.45 -9.64 -1.30
C ASN A 313 3.97 -8.57 -0.36
N ILE A 314 3.29 -8.37 0.77
CA ILE A 314 3.71 -7.38 1.76
C ILE A 314 4.65 -8.04 2.77
N TYR A 315 5.82 -7.44 2.94
CA TYR A 315 6.84 -7.82 3.91
C TYR A 315 6.90 -6.80 5.05
N MET A 316 7.45 -7.22 6.19
CA MET A 316 7.74 -6.37 7.33
C MET A 316 9.16 -6.57 7.84
N ILE A 317 9.74 -5.52 8.41
CA ILE A 317 11.06 -5.52 9.07
C ILE A 317 11.13 -4.40 10.11
N SER A 318 12.03 -4.53 11.09
CA SER A 318 12.24 -3.45 12.07
C SER A 318 12.94 -2.25 11.42
N MET A 319 12.45 -1.05 11.73
CA MET A 319 13.15 0.18 11.34
C MET A 319 14.54 0.29 11.97
N GLU A 320 14.76 -0.34 13.14
CA GLU A 320 16.07 -0.40 13.76
C GLU A 320 17.07 -1.16 12.88
N ALA A 321 16.71 -2.33 12.33
CA ALA A 321 17.56 -3.08 11.42
C ALA A 321 17.87 -2.28 10.14
N VAL A 322 16.85 -1.62 9.57
CA VAL A 322 17.00 -0.74 8.39
C VAL A 322 17.97 0.41 8.65
N LEU A 323 17.82 1.11 9.77
CA LEU A 323 18.70 2.24 10.09
C LEU A 323 20.12 1.78 10.45
N ASN A 324 20.28 0.58 11.01
CA ASN A 324 21.60 0.02 11.30
C ASN A 324 22.35 -0.43 10.03
N SER A 325 21.65 -0.88 8.99
CA SER A 325 22.29 -1.34 7.76
C SER A 325 22.91 -0.21 6.91
N ILE A 326 22.59 1.05 7.21
CA ILE A 326 23.06 2.22 6.47
C ILE A 326 24.09 3.07 7.23
N LYS A 327 24.48 2.65 8.45
CA LYS A 327 25.50 3.33 9.26
C LYS A 327 26.90 3.00 8.75
#